data_AF-A0A0K8RB68-F1
#
_entry.id   AF-A0A0K8RB68-F1
#
_cell.length_a   1.000
_cell.length_b   1.000
_cell.length_c   1.000
_cell.angle_alpha   90.00
_cell.angle_beta   90.00
_cell.angle_gamma   90.00
#
_symmetry.space_group_name_H-M   'P 1'
#
loop_
_entity.id
_entity.type
_entity.pdbx_description
1 polymer ?
#
loop_
_entity_poly.entity_id
_entity_poly.type
_entity_poly.pdbx_seq_one_letter_code
_entity_poly.pdbx_strand_id
1 'polypeptide(L)'
;MISTRTLLVAAALVLVCIAVSKAIPDVCRPVTITGSQGTGAFRNAADFLGQRCKAHYSANKSVTNLDGTWIGDVSKGAASCRVCCVHKNTTGHLTYSEMKAPTNFPCDKKKNKICNKNGLCVEK
;
A
#
# COMPACT_ATOMS: atom_id res chain seq x y z
N MET A 1 -44.57 -28.39 15.95
CA MET A 1 -44.20 -28.25 14.52
C MET A 1 -43.59 -26.87 14.32
N ILE A 2 -42.26 -26.80 14.35
CA ILE A 2 -41.52 -25.56 14.15
C ILE A 2 -41.65 -25.20 12.66
N SER A 3 -42.18 -24.01 12.41
CA SER A 3 -42.51 -23.47 11.09
C SER A 3 -41.30 -23.52 10.17
N THR A 4 -41.36 -24.37 9.14
CA THR A 4 -40.36 -24.50 8.07
C THR A 4 -40.12 -23.20 7.32
N ARG A 5 -41.00 -22.19 7.48
CA ARG A 5 -40.84 -20.85 6.89
C ARG A 5 -39.74 -20.03 7.55
N THR A 6 -39.46 -20.21 8.84
CA THR A 6 -38.44 -19.41 9.55
C THR A 6 -37.01 -19.86 9.25
N LEU A 7 -36.81 -21.14 8.89
CA LEU A 7 -35.50 -21.71 8.54
C LEU A 7 -35.00 -21.23 7.16
N LEU A 8 -35.89 -20.92 6.22
CA LEU A 8 -35.52 -20.47 4.88
C LEU A 8 -35.05 -19.01 4.84
N VAL A 9 -35.54 -18.16 5.74
CA VAL A 9 -35.14 -16.74 5.81
C VAL A 9 -33.72 -16.57 6.38
N ALA A 10 -33.27 -17.50 7.23
CA ALA A 10 -31.94 -17.46 7.82
C ALA A 10 -30.81 -17.86 6.85
N ALA A 11 -31.11 -18.58 5.76
CA ALA A 11 -30.10 -19.04 4.81
C ALA A 11 -29.75 -17.99 3.73
N ALA A 12 -30.63 -17.01 3.47
CA ALA A 12 -30.41 -15.99 2.44
C ALA A 12 -29.47 -14.84 2.87
N LEU A 13 -29.21 -14.68 4.17
CA LEU A 13 -28.39 -13.60 4.73
C LEU A 13 -26.87 -13.87 4.68
N VAL A 14 -26.42 -15.00 4.14
CA VAL A 14 -25.00 -15.39 4.10
C VAL A 14 -24.29 -14.95 2.80
N LEU A 15 -24.98 -14.28 1.88
CA LEU A 15 -24.52 -14.13 0.49
C LEU A 15 -23.70 -12.87 0.13
N VAL A 16 -23.33 -11.97 1.05
CA VAL A 16 -22.55 -10.78 0.66
C VAL A 16 -21.42 -10.44 1.65
N CYS A 17 -20.62 -11.44 2.03
CA CYS A 17 -19.21 -11.17 2.33
C CYS A 17 -18.41 -11.36 1.04
N ILE A 18 -18.72 -10.53 0.03
CA ILE A 18 -17.80 -10.33 -1.08
C ILE A 18 -16.61 -9.62 -0.45
N ALA A 19 -15.61 -10.39 -0.05
CA ALA A 19 -14.28 -9.87 0.15
C ALA A 19 -13.89 -9.23 -1.19
N VAL A 20 -14.16 -7.93 -1.32
CA VAL A 20 -13.57 -7.09 -2.34
C VAL A 20 -12.08 -7.17 -2.04
N SER A 21 -11.41 -8.15 -2.63
CA SER A 21 -9.97 -8.19 -2.71
C SER A 21 -9.62 -6.93 -3.49
N LYS A 22 -9.36 -5.83 -2.78
CA LYS A 22 -8.92 -4.59 -3.40
C LYS A 22 -7.73 -4.97 -4.26
N ALA A 23 -7.89 -4.85 -5.58
CA ALA A 23 -6.86 -5.23 -6.52
C ALA A 23 -5.57 -4.52 -6.12
N ILE A 24 -4.51 -5.30 -5.92
CA ILE A 24 -3.18 -4.75 -5.60
C ILE A 24 -2.76 -3.94 -6.83
N PRO A 25 -2.37 -2.65 -6.68
CA PRO A 25 -1.88 -1.85 -7.80
C PRO A 25 -0.74 -2.54 -8.56
N ASP A 26 -0.59 -2.28 -9.85
CA ASP A 26 0.45 -2.89 -10.71
C ASP A 26 1.87 -2.59 -10.18
N VAL A 27 2.06 -1.38 -9.66
CA VAL A 27 3.29 -0.89 -9.01
C VAL A 27 3.59 -1.59 -7.68
N CYS A 28 2.60 -2.28 -7.13
CA CYS A 28 2.74 -3.03 -5.91
C CYS A 28 3.03 -4.51 -6.20
N ARG A 29 3.55 -5.17 -5.17
CA ARG A 29 3.62 -6.63 -5.10
C ARG A 29 3.10 -7.07 -3.74
N PRO A 30 2.55 -8.28 -3.62
CA PRO A 30 2.30 -8.86 -2.32
C PRO A 30 3.59 -8.83 -1.48
N VAL A 31 3.47 -8.43 -0.23
CA VAL A 31 4.58 -8.39 0.72
C VAL A 31 4.17 -9.12 1.98
N THR A 32 5.09 -9.87 2.56
CA THR A 32 4.93 -10.43 3.91
C THR A 32 5.66 -9.51 4.86
N ILE A 33 4.94 -8.76 5.69
CA ILE A 33 5.58 -7.91 6.70
C ILE A 33 5.84 -8.77 7.95
N THR A 34 7.02 -9.39 8.00
CA THR A 34 7.54 -10.05 9.20
C THR A 34 8.23 -9.01 10.10
N GLY A 35 8.19 -9.18 11.43
CA GLY A 35 8.77 -8.22 12.38
C GLY A 35 10.30 -8.01 12.25
N SER A 36 10.97 -8.80 11.40
CA SER A 36 12.41 -8.84 11.18
C SER A 36 12.77 -8.67 9.70
N GLN A 37 12.32 -7.59 9.05
CA GLN A 37 12.75 -7.30 7.68
C GLN A 37 13.97 -6.37 7.62
N GLY A 38 15.14 -6.98 7.40
CA GLY A 38 16.25 -6.40 6.64
C GLY A 38 17.27 -5.56 7.40
N THR A 39 18.52 -5.65 6.96
CA THR A 39 19.69 -4.88 7.42
C THR A 39 19.42 -3.36 7.35
N GLY A 40 20.02 -2.61 8.27
CA GLY A 40 19.62 -1.25 8.65
C GLY A 40 19.39 -0.26 7.50
N ALA A 41 20.16 -0.31 6.41
CA ALA A 41 19.99 0.63 5.29
C ALA A 41 18.72 0.39 4.45
N PHE A 42 18.35 -0.87 4.18
CA PHE A 42 17.13 -1.19 3.43
C PHE A 42 15.89 -0.89 4.26
N ARG A 43 15.95 -1.21 5.56
CA ARG A 43 14.90 -0.88 6.54
C ARG A 43 14.70 0.64 6.65
N ASN A 44 15.78 1.42 6.73
CA ASN A 44 15.69 2.88 6.78
C ASN A 44 15.04 3.49 5.54
N ALA A 45 15.33 2.99 4.33
CA ALA A 45 14.72 3.51 3.10
C ALA A 45 13.23 3.14 2.99
N ALA A 46 12.89 1.89 3.31
CA ALA A 46 11.52 1.40 3.31
C ALA A 46 10.65 2.10 4.37
N ASP A 47 11.21 2.34 5.56
CA ASP A 47 10.57 3.07 6.65
C ASP A 47 10.41 4.56 6.30
N PHE A 48 11.44 5.19 5.71
CA PHE A 48 11.36 6.59 5.25
C PHE A 48 10.24 6.77 4.22
N LEU A 49 10.19 5.90 3.21
CA LEU A 49 9.11 5.91 2.23
C LEU A 49 7.76 5.55 2.87
N GLY A 50 7.75 4.67 3.88
CA GLY A 50 6.58 4.34 4.69
C GLY A 50 6.00 5.56 5.42
N GLN A 51 6.84 6.40 6.02
CA GLN A 51 6.40 7.66 6.64
C GLN A 51 5.82 8.64 5.62
N ARG A 52 6.44 8.73 4.44
CA ARG A 52 5.89 9.53 3.31
C ARG A 52 4.54 8.99 2.84
N CYS A 53 4.39 7.67 2.76
CA CYS A 53 3.13 7.00 2.46
C CYS A 53 2.06 7.34 3.50
N LYS A 54 2.37 7.24 4.81
CA LYS A 54 1.43 7.62 5.88
C LYS A 54 0.97 9.06 5.73
N ALA A 55 1.88 10.00 5.52
CA ALA A 55 1.55 11.41 5.34
C ALA A 55 0.69 11.65 4.09
N HIS A 56 1.06 11.05 2.94
CA HIS A 56 0.29 11.13 1.70
C HIS A 56 -1.13 10.57 1.87
N TYR A 57 -1.24 9.42 2.54
CA TYR A 57 -2.52 8.76 2.77
C TYR A 57 -3.41 9.55 3.73
N SER A 58 -2.83 10.11 4.80
CA SER A 58 -3.52 10.99 5.76
C SER A 58 -4.10 12.24 5.09
N ALA A 59 -3.40 12.78 4.11
CA ALA A 59 -3.83 13.99 3.39
C ALA A 59 -4.91 13.71 2.33
N ASN A 60 -4.91 12.53 1.71
CA ASN A 60 -5.75 12.25 0.53
C ASN A 60 -6.94 11.32 0.76
N LYS A 61 -6.93 10.51 1.83
CA LYS A 61 -8.04 9.61 2.14
C LYS A 61 -8.46 9.87 3.57
N SER A 62 -9.71 10.31 3.79
CA SER A 62 -10.36 10.38 5.12
C SER A 62 -10.43 9.00 5.77
N VAL A 63 -9.28 8.46 6.19
CA VAL A 63 -9.16 7.15 6.83
C VAL A 63 -8.77 7.40 8.27
N THR A 64 -9.65 6.93 9.16
CA THR A 64 -9.58 7.14 10.60
C THR A 64 -8.57 6.24 11.30
N ASN A 65 -8.02 5.24 10.60
CA ASN A 65 -7.08 4.27 11.17
C ASN A 65 -5.73 4.32 10.44
N LEU A 66 -4.87 5.25 10.85
CA LEU A 66 -3.50 5.41 10.37
C LEU A 66 -2.48 4.64 11.22
N ASP A 67 -2.95 3.94 12.24
CA ASP A 67 -2.13 3.18 13.18
C ASP A 67 -1.64 1.88 12.55
N GLY A 68 -0.52 1.36 13.06
CA GLY A 68 0.16 0.19 12.53
C GLY A 68 1.38 0.53 11.68
N THR A 69 1.82 -0.44 10.87
CA THR A 69 3.09 -0.38 10.16
C THR A 69 2.90 0.12 8.74
N TRP A 70 3.75 1.05 8.32
CA TRP A 70 3.77 1.61 6.97
C TRP A 70 5.09 1.28 6.29
N ILE A 71 5.02 0.78 5.05
CA ILE A 71 6.18 0.47 4.23
C ILE A 71 5.98 1.10 2.86
N GLY A 72 7.03 1.76 2.37
CA GLY A 72 7.09 2.19 0.98
C GLY A 72 8.05 1.31 0.18
N ASP A 73 7.59 0.80 -0.97
CA ASP A 73 8.38 0.00 -1.91
C ASP A 73 8.40 0.68 -3.29
N VAL A 74 9.59 0.78 -3.89
CA VAL A 74 9.80 1.32 -5.23
C VAL A 74 10.24 0.26 -6.24
N SER A 75 10.32 -1.01 -5.84
CA SER A 75 10.92 -2.09 -6.64
C SER A 75 10.34 -2.18 -8.06
N LYS A 76 9.02 -1.99 -8.23
CA LYS A 76 8.37 -1.93 -9.55
C LYS A 76 8.12 -0.51 -10.06
N GLY A 77 8.01 0.47 -9.16
CA GLY A 77 7.57 1.82 -9.48
C GLY A 77 8.67 2.84 -9.76
N ALA A 78 9.94 2.51 -9.50
CA ALA A 78 11.06 3.46 -9.55
C ALA A 78 11.20 4.16 -10.92
N ALA A 79 11.20 3.39 -12.02
CA ALA A 79 11.33 3.93 -13.38
C ALA A 79 10.16 4.86 -13.78
N SER A 80 8.99 4.63 -13.19
CA SER A 80 7.77 5.42 -13.39
C SER A 80 7.55 6.48 -12.30
N CYS A 81 8.51 6.69 -11.39
CA CYS A 81 8.36 7.62 -10.26
C CYS A 81 7.12 7.38 -9.40
N ARG A 82 6.83 6.10 -9.15
CA ARG A 82 5.74 5.64 -8.29
C ARG A 82 6.30 4.85 -7.11
N VAL A 83 5.63 4.97 -5.97
CA VAL A 83 5.92 4.21 -4.75
C VAL A 83 4.67 3.42 -4.41
N CYS A 84 4.84 2.11 -4.20
CA CYS A 84 3.84 1.28 -3.58
C CYS A 84 3.83 1.53 -2.08
N CYS A 85 2.70 1.97 -1.55
CA CYS A 85 2.45 2.16 -0.14
C CYS A 85 1.70 0.96 0.43
N VAL A 86 2.31 0.27 1.38
CA VAL A 86 1.72 -0.85 2.10
C VAL A 86 1.45 -0.43 3.54
N HIS A 87 0.20 -0.54 3.96
CA HIS A 87 -0.23 -0.29 5.33
C HIS A 87 -0.72 -1.59 5.96
N LYS A 88 -0.06 -2.01 7.04
CA LYS A 88 -0.54 -3.07 7.92
C LYS A 88 -1.21 -2.41 9.12
N ASN A 89 -2.53 -2.50 9.20
CA ASN A 89 -3.24 -1.97 10.35
C ASN A 89 -2.96 -2.82 11.61
N THR A 90 -3.50 -2.40 12.74
CA THR A 90 -3.34 -3.08 14.04
C THR A 90 -3.94 -4.49 14.08
N THR A 91 -4.92 -4.80 13.22
CA THR A 91 -5.50 -6.16 13.09
C THR A 91 -4.72 -7.05 12.13
N GLY A 92 -3.61 -6.56 11.56
CA GLY A 92 -2.76 -7.31 10.64
C GLY A 92 -3.23 -7.31 9.19
N HIS A 93 -4.33 -6.63 8.86
CA HIS A 93 -4.84 -6.49 7.51
C HIS A 93 -3.95 -5.55 6.68
N LEU A 94 -3.60 -5.98 5.48
CA LEU A 94 -2.75 -5.24 4.54
C LEU A 94 -3.60 -4.46 3.54
N THR A 95 -3.29 -3.17 3.40
CA THR A 95 -3.85 -2.31 2.36
C THR A 95 -2.74 -1.81 1.46
N TYR A 96 -2.99 -1.81 0.16
CA TYR A 96 -2.07 -1.35 -0.87
C TYR A 96 -2.59 -0.08 -1.52
N SER A 97 -1.70 0.86 -1.78
CA SER A 97 -1.98 2.09 -2.51
C SER A 97 -0.75 2.57 -3.25
N GLU A 98 -0.95 3.51 -4.16
CA GLU A 98 0.13 4.17 -4.89
C GLU A 98 0.27 5.60 -4.40
N MET A 99 1.51 6.07 -4.34
CA MET A 99 1.82 7.51 -4.32
C MET A 99 2.90 7.85 -5.35
N LYS A 100 2.99 9.13 -5.71
CA LYS A 100 4.13 9.64 -6.46
C LYS A 100 5.40 9.54 -5.61
N ALA A 101 6.51 9.17 -6.24
CA ALA A 101 7.82 9.22 -5.60
C ALA A 101 8.18 10.66 -5.20
N PRO A 102 8.94 10.86 -4.11
CA PRO A 102 9.41 12.18 -3.73
C PRO A 102 10.20 12.87 -4.85
N THR A 103 10.12 14.20 -4.92
CA THR A 103 10.98 14.99 -5.81
C THR A 103 12.45 14.68 -5.53
N ASN A 104 13.26 14.61 -6.59
CA ASN A 104 14.68 14.22 -6.58
C ASN A 104 14.94 12.76 -6.21
N PHE A 105 13.92 11.92 -6.07
CA PHE A 105 14.11 10.49 -5.87
C PHE A 105 14.75 9.85 -7.12
N PRO A 106 15.78 8.99 -6.99
CA PRO A 106 16.42 8.38 -8.15
C PRO A 106 15.50 7.36 -8.84
N CYS A 107 15.18 7.61 -10.12
CA CYS A 107 14.38 6.70 -10.95
C CYS A 107 15.25 5.85 -11.88
N ASP A 108 16.44 6.33 -12.27
CA ASP A 108 17.47 5.56 -12.96
C ASP A 108 18.86 6.02 -12.49
N LYS A 109 19.49 5.21 -11.64
CA LYS A 109 20.82 5.50 -11.09
C LYS A 109 21.92 5.48 -12.15
N LYS A 110 21.77 4.67 -13.21
CA LYS A 110 22.80 4.53 -14.25
C LYS A 110 22.83 5.77 -15.15
N LYS A 111 21.66 6.38 -15.37
CA LYS A 111 21.51 7.57 -16.21
C LYS A 111 21.40 8.88 -15.41
N ASN A 112 21.66 8.84 -14.11
CA ASN A 112 21.53 9.99 -13.20
C ASN A 112 20.18 10.72 -13.34
N LYS A 113 19.08 9.96 -13.45
CA LYS A 113 17.72 10.50 -13.59
C LYS A 113 16.99 10.51 -12.26
N ILE A 114 16.17 11.54 -12.07
CA ILE A 114 15.39 11.79 -10.86
C ILE A 114 13.92 12.03 -11.15
N CYS A 115 13.09 11.84 -10.13
CA CYS A 115 11.66 12.17 -10.18
C CYS A 115 11.43 13.67 -9.99
N ASN A 116 10.68 14.29 -10.89
CA ASN A 116 10.22 15.67 -10.71
C ASN A 116 8.88 15.73 -9.93
N LYS A 117 8.43 16.95 -9.62
CA LYS A 117 7.15 17.22 -8.93
C LYS A 117 5.91 16.66 -9.63
N ASN A 118 5.98 16.41 -10.94
CA ASN A 118 4.87 15.86 -11.72
C ASN A 118 4.79 14.32 -11.60
N GLY A 119 5.83 13.66 -11.08
CA GLY A 119 5.94 12.20 -11.06
C GLY A 119 6.54 11.64 -12.34
N LEU A 120 7.41 12.40 -13.01
CA LEU A 120 8.10 11.97 -14.22
C LEU A 120 9.59 11.76 -13.94
N CYS A 121 10.17 10.73 -14.56
CA CYS A 121 11.60 10.46 -14.50
C CYS A 121 12.34 11.33 -15.53
N VAL A 122 13.09 12.33 -15.06
CA VAL A 122 13.80 13.33 -15.87
C VAL A 122 15.28 13.33 -15.57
N GLU A 123 16.08 13.96 -16.43
CA GLU A 123 17.49 14.21 -16.12
C GLU A 123 17.61 15.16 -14.92
N LYS A 124 18.64 14.94 -14.10
CA LYS A 124 18.89 15.68 -12.88
C LYS A 124 19.38 17.10 -13.15
#